data_AF-A0A3C0DZJ6-F1
#
_entry.id   AF-A0A3C0DZJ6-F1
#
_cell.length_a   1.000
_cell.length_b   1.000
_cell.length_c   1.000
_cell.angle_alpha   90.00
_cell.angle_beta   90.00
_cell.angle_gamma   90.00
#
_symmetry.space_group_name_H-M   'P 1'
#
loop_
_entity.id
_entity.type
_entity.pdbx_description
1 polymer ?
#
loop_
_entity_poly.entity_id
_entity_poly.type
_entity_poly.pdbx_seq_one_letter_code
_entity_poly.pdbx_strand_id
1 'polypeptide(L)'
;MINSDSTTRFVRGALLKGFGFAMGLTLGTAALAQQDWRTDALVQRLPNGQAYLEVQTAWESDLAASGDSVTLTVVVSRQDDVLGFRKSRLEVRPNVPDSSELLHLHVDRIPVPDGPCAVEWSVVREGVTLLSSNLTYRITPGGMPEIADPMVVATHAKASDVSDLNMVHSGMDLIPAVGKYISQDQAAAKVYVELHKMDDVVGPDSLFLLAYGWADAQGNWDVAFTKYKRLKAQAVVPVFESLPTSNTVPDVQRPVLKLEARTKQGDVIVSRDVVLAPRRDPSRLQAVEAGPASLLPSLDAFVELGDLVRHMHDHLALATTNEQSTILNVLVPDGDMARMKSYVSGFWLERSRSLAEADARHRQFMGRVAYVNEMYGDCKQGQGSMTEMGNIYIRFGKPNTVVKRHHETEYYPYEIWHYHKAGRFNNKRFLFFAPHVVSECFELLHSDMLGERQNEDWLSQLKSRENRLRVSESMENRLNPRDAFSREEPEDLFYNPR
;
A
#
# COMPACT_ATOMS: atom_id res chain seq x y z
N MET A 1 -35.60 3.00 59.63
CA MET A 1 -34.52 2.53 60.52
C MET A 1 -34.28 1.06 60.17
N ILE A 2 -33.21 0.80 59.40
CA ILE A 2 -31.99 0.08 59.84
C ILE A 2 -32.32 -1.41 60.07
N ASN A 3 -32.10 -2.28 59.06
CA ASN A 3 -30.87 -3.10 58.81
C ASN A 3 -30.49 -3.98 60.01
N SER A 4 -30.49 -5.31 59.92
CA SER A 4 -29.45 -6.21 59.36
C SER A 4 -29.52 -7.48 60.25
N ASP A 5 -29.08 -8.69 59.98
CA ASP A 5 -28.29 -9.35 58.94
C ASP A 5 -28.43 -10.88 59.20
N SER A 6 -28.20 -11.75 58.21
CA SER A 6 -27.43 -13.01 58.37
C SER A 6 -27.44 -13.91 57.12
N THR A 7 -26.28 -13.94 56.46
CA THR A 7 -25.55 -15.09 55.90
C THR A 7 -26.28 -16.40 55.55
N THR A 8 -26.10 -16.87 54.30
CA THR A 8 -25.75 -18.29 54.03
C THR A 8 -24.99 -18.48 52.70
N ARG A 9 -23.95 -19.32 52.75
CA ARG A 9 -23.12 -19.83 51.62
C ARG A 9 -23.94 -20.65 50.62
N PHE A 10 -23.52 -20.68 49.35
CA PHE A 10 -23.83 -21.79 48.44
C PHE A 10 -22.63 -22.22 47.60
N VAL A 11 -22.39 -23.53 47.58
CA VAL A 11 -21.44 -24.26 46.73
C VAL A 11 -22.21 -24.96 45.60
N ARG A 12 -21.55 -24.98 44.43
CA ARG A 12 -21.82 -25.67 43.14
C ARG A 12 -22.91 -26.76 43.08
N GLY A 13 -23.73 -26.65 42.04
CA GLY A 13 -24.47 -27.76 41.42
C GLY A 13 -24.55 -27.56 39.92
N ALA A 14 -23.98 -28.48 39.15
CA ALA A 14 -24.06 -28.55 37.70
C ALA A 14 -25.45 -29.00 37.26
N LEU A 15 -26.00 -28.39 36.21
CA LEU A 15 -27.21 -28.85 35.53
C LEU A 15 -27.06 -28.65 34.02
N LEU A 16 -26.77 -29.76 33.33
CA LEU A 16 -27.05 -29.94 31.91
C LEU A 16 -28.55 -29.73 31.68
N LYS A 17 -28.91 -28.83 30.76
CA LYS A 17 -30.17 -28.90 30.02
C LYS A 17 -29.91 -28.55 28.55
N GLY A 18 -30.07 -29.55 27.70
CA GLY A 18 -30.11 -29.37 26.25
C GLY A 18 -31.36 -28.59 25.85
N PHE A 19 -31.19 -27.73 24.85
CA PHE A 19 -32.27 -27.16 24.08
C PHE A 19 -32.03 -27.50 22.61
N GLY A 20 -33.09 -28.04 21.99
CA GLY A 20 -33.06 -28.56 20.63
C GLY A 20 -32.76 -27.49 19.60
N PHE A 21 -31.94 -27.90 18.62
CA PHE A 21 -31.70 -27.14 17.39
C PHE A 21 -32.97 -27.16 16.55
N ALA A 22 -33.69 -26.03 16.51
CA ALA A 22 -34.65 -25.75 15.46
C ALA A 22 -33.88 -25.18 14.26
N MET A 23 -33.75 -25.99 13.21
CA MET A 23 -33.15 -25.65 11.94
C MET A 23 -34.10 -24.69 11.19
N GLY A 24 -33.94 -23.39 11.43
CA GLY A 24 -34.57 -22.33 10.66
C GLY A 24 -33.60 -21.84 9.60
N LEU A 25 -33.76 -22.32 8.37
CA LEU A 25 -33.04 -21.87 7.19
C LEU A 25 -33.63 -20.52 6.75
N THR A 26 -33.15 -19.41 7.33
CA THR A 26 -33.32 -18.08 6.76
C THR A 26 -32.06 -17.76 5.97
N LEU A 27 -32.17 -17.96 4.65
CA LEU A 27 -31.27 -17.41 3.64
C LEU A 27 -31.32 -15.88 3.70
N GLY A 28 -30.55 -15.30 4.61
CA GLY A 28 -30.13 -13.91 4.55
C GLY A 28 -28.78 -13.87 3.86
N THR A 29 -28.77 -13.55 2.56
CA THR A 29 -27.55 -13.23 1.83
C THR A 29 -27.00 -11.90 2.35
N ALA A 30 -26.22 -11.95 3.43
CA ALA A 30 -25.34 -10.86 3.82
C ALA A 30 -24.13 -10.91 2.88
N ALA A 31 -24.10 -10.01 1.91
CA ALA A 31 -22.93 -9.80 1.06
C ALA A 31 -21.77 -9.32 1.95
N LEU A 32 -20.78 -10.20 2.16
CA LEU A 32 -19.60 -9.94 2.97
C LEU A 32 -18.60 -9.07 2.19
N ALA A 33 -18.88 -7.77 2.15
CA ALA A 33 -17.99 -6.78 1.55
C ALA A 33 -16.90 -6.35 2.54
N GLN A 34 -15.74 -7.01 2.49
CA GLN A 34 -14.41 -6.67 3.05
C GLN A 34 -13.60 -7.96 3.24
N GLN A 35 -12.46 -8.10 2.58
CA GLN A 35 -11.68 -9.35 2.63
C GLN A 35 -10.15 -9.01 2.56
N ASP A 36 -9.31 -9.95 3.00
CA ASP A 36 -7.85 -9.83 3.21
C ASP A 36 -7.36 -8.78 4.23
N TRP A 37 -7.98 -8.79 5.41
CA TRP A 37 -7.47 -8.05 6.56
C TRP A 37 -6.11 -8.60 7.03
N ARG A 38 -5.14 -7.70 7.17
CA ARG A 38 -3.81 -7.97 7.70
C ARG A 38 -3.55 -7.07 8.89
N THR A 39 -3.02 -7.65 9.96
CA THR A 39 -2.68 -6.93 11.20
C THR A 39 -1.31 -7.33 11.66
N ASP A 40 -0.54 -6.36 12.12
CA ASP A 40 0.75 -6.58 12.78
C ASP A 40 1.03 -5.44 13.76
N ALA A 41 1.99 -5.62 14.65
CA ALA A 41 2.52 -4.53 15.45
C ALA A 41 4.04 -4.60 15.54
N LEU A 42 4.66 -3.43 15.62
CA LEU A 42 6.09 -3.29 15.81
C LEU A 42 6.36 -2.68 17.18
N VAL A 43 7.28 -3.28 17.94
CA VAL A 43 7.80 -2.67 19.17
C VAL A 43 8.84 -1.62 18.79
N GLN A 44 8.53 -0.35 19.08
CA GLN A 44 9.35 0.81 18.79
C GLN A 44 9.64 1.62 20.06
N ARG A 45 10.58 2.56 19.97
CA ARG A 45 10.87 3.51 21.06
C ARG A 45 10.90 4.95 20.60
N LEU A 46 10.47 5.83 21.49
CA LEU A 46 10.76 7.26 21.38
C LEU A 46 12.22 7.54 21.80
N PRO A 47 12.80 8.70 21.41
CA PRO A 47 14.16 9.08 21.82
C PRO A 47 14.38 9.11 23.34
N ASN A 48 13.33 9.32 24.13
CA ASN A 48 13.38 9.29 25.60
C ASN A 48 13.37 7.86 26.19
N GLY A 49 13.34 6.82 25.35
CA GLY A 49 13.31 5.41 25.75
C GLY A 49 11.92 4.83 26.02
N GLN A 50 10.85 5.65 25.96
CA GLN A 50 9.48 5.16 26.13
C GLN A 50 9.10 4.21 24.99
N ALA A 51 8.70 2.99 25.33
CA ALA A 51 8.21 2.03 24.36
C ALA A 51 6.80 2.39 23.88
N TYR A 52 6.55 2.11 22.61
CA TYR A 52 5.22 2.10 22.05
C TYR A 52 5.07 0.95 21.05
N LEU A 53 3.85 0.49 20.89
CA LEU A 53 3.47 -0.37 19.78
C LEU A 53 3.02 0.50 18.63
N GLU A 54 3.66 0.35 17.48
CA GLU A 54 3.11 0.78 16.23
C GLU A 54 2.19 -0.31 15.70
N VAL A 55 0.87 -0.09 15.78
CA VAL A 55 -0.13 -1.07 15.34
C VAL A 55 -0.51 -0.76 13.90
N GLN A 56 -0.44 -1.77 13.05
CA GLN A 56 -0.61 -1.66 11.60
C GLN A 56 -1.80 -2.51 11.18
N THR A 57 -2.68 -1.92 10.39
CA THR A 57 -3.85 -2.61 9.82
C THR A 57 -3.94 -2.31 8.34
N ALA A 58 -4.02 -3.34 7.50
CA ALA A 58 -4.28 -3.21 6.06
C ALA A 58 -5.46 -4.07 5.63
N TRP A 59 -6.20 -3.63 4.62
CA TRP A 59 -7.32 -4.37 4.06
C TRP A 59 -7.62 -3.93 2.63
N GLU A 60 -8.37 -4.75 1.91
CA GLU A 60 -8.86 -4.43 0.58
C GLU A 60 -10.37 -4.20 0.63
N SER A 61 -10.83 -3.11 0.02
CA SER A 61 -12.27 -2.85 -0.14
C SER A 61 -12.74 -3.21 -1.55
N ASP A 62 -13.87 -3.91 -1.63
CA ASP A 62 -14.58 -4.13 -2.89
C ASP A 62 -15.55 -2.97 -3.24
N LEU A 63 -16.27 -3.17 -4.34
CA LEU A 63 -17.25 -2.25 -4.91
C LEU A 63 -18.55 -2.09 -4.12
N ALA A 64 -18.94 -3.09 -3.32
CA ALA A 64 -20.23 -3.13 -2.65
C ALA A 64 -20.25 -2.30 -1.35
N ALA A 65 -19.10 -1.81 -0.89
CA ALA A 65 -18.93 -1.05 0.35
C ALA A 65 -18.90 0.49 0.17
N SER A 66 -19.72 1.07 -0.73
CA SER A 66 -19.74 2.52 -0.96
C SER A 66 -20.33 3.29 0.23
N GLY A 67 -19.55 4.21 0.83
CA GLY A 67 -20.04 5.10 1.90
C GLY A 67 -20.01 4.51 3.31
N ASP A 68 -19.39 3.34 3.49
CA ASP A 68 -19.29 2.68 4.79
C ASP A 68 -18.08 3.15 5.59
N SER A 69 -18.28 3.36 6.90
CA SER A 69 -17.20 3.52 7.88
C SER A 69 -17.10 2.26 8.75
N VAL A 70 -15.89 1.79 9.00
CA VAL A 70 -15.62 0.77 10.03
C VAL A 70 -15.10 1.43 11.30
N THR A 71 -15.37 0.80 12.43
CA THR A 71 -14.71 1.11 13.69
C THR A 71 -13.60 0.09 13.90
N LEU A 72 -12.36 0.53 13.75
CA LEU A 72 -11.19 -0.22 14.18
C LEU A 72 -10.93 0.08 15.66
N THR A 73 -10.89 -0.96 16.48
CA THR A 73 -10.46 -0.89 17.88
C THR A 73 -9.24 -1.77 18.05
N VAL A 74 -8.16 -1.20 18.58
CA VAL A 74 -6.96 -1.95 18.98
C VAL A 74 -6.78 -1.80 20.48
N VAL A 75 -6.78 -2.91 21.20
CA VAL A 75 -6.62 -2.95 22.65
C VAL A 75 -5.31 -3.67 22.97
N VAL A 76 -4.48 -3.04 23.81
CA VAL A 76 -3.30 -3.66 24.39
C VAL A 76 -3.62 -4.01 25.82
N SER A 77 -3.52 -5.29 26.17
CA SER A 77 -3.87 -5.79 27.50
C SER A 77 -2.75 -6.65 28.08
N ARG A 78 -2.78 -6.81 29.40
CA ARG A 78 -1.96 -7.76 30.15
C ARG A 78 -2.83 -8.35 31.23
N GLN A 79 -3.12 -9.65 31.13
CA GLN A 79 -4.12 -10.30 31.97
C GLN A 79 -5.46 -9.57 31.84
N ASP A 80 -6.02 -9.04 32.93
CA ASP A 80 -7.29 -8.31 32.95
C ASP A 80 -7.11 -6.78 32.83
N ASP A 81 -5.87 -6.28 32.78
CA ASP A 81 -5.57 -4.84 32.71
C ASP A 81 -5.41 -4.36 31.27
N VAL A 82 -6.11 -3.28 30.91
CA VAL A 82 -5.91 -2.56 29.65
C VAL A 82 -4.75 -1.58 29.80
N LEU A 83 -3.65 -1.83 29.10
CA LEU A 83 -2.45 -1.00 29.10
C LEU A 83 -2.58 0.23 28.20
N GLY A 84 -3.37 0.11 27.12
CA GLY A 84 -3.63 1.18 26.18
C GLY A 84 -4.59 0.73 25.09
N PHE A 85 -5.25 1.68 24.42
CA PHE A 85 -6.12 1.35 23.30
C PHE A 85 -6.20 2.51 22.30
N ARG A 86 -6.62 2.17 21.08
CA ARG A 86 -7.01 3.12 20.03
C ARG A 86 -8.34 2.70 19.45
N LYS A 87 -9.17 3.70 19.16
CA LYS A 87 -10.45 3.49 18.50
C LYS A 87 -10.56 4.53 17.40
N SER A 88 -10.56 4.05 16.16
CA SER A 88 -10.46 4.87 14.97
C SER A 88 -11.65 4.54 14.07
N ARG A 89 -12.39 5.58 13.66
CA ARG A 89 -13.44 5.45 12.66
C ARG A 89 -12.79 5.65 11.30
N LEU A 90 -12.73 4.59 10.51
CA LEU A 90 -12.05 4.58 9.22
C LEU A 90 -13.09 4.51 8.11
N GLU A 91 -12.99 5.40 7.15
CA GLU A 91 -13.79 5.32 5.94
C GLU A 91 -13.28 4.14 5.10
N VAL A 92 -14.13 3.12 4.92
CA VAL A 92 -13.81 1.91 4.15
C VAL A 92 -13.71 2.25 2.67
N ARG A 93 -14.49 3.23 2.23
CA ARG A 93 -14.49 3.72 0.86
C ARG A 93 -15.04 5.13 0.82
N PRO A 94 -14.33 6.13 0.26
CA PRO A 94 -14.94 7.43 0.02
C PRO A 94 -16.17 7.25 -0.87
N ASN A 95 -17.23 8.02 -0.62
CA ASN A 95 -18.50 7.94 -1.37
C ASN A 95 -18.31 8.48 -2.80
N VAL A 96 -17.66 7.70 -3.65
CA VAL A 96 -17.33 8.01 -5.04
C VAL A 96 -17.73 6.81 -5.91
N PRO A 97 -18.45 7.02 -7.02
CA PRO A 97 -18.83 5.98 -7.97
C PRO A 97 -17.61 5.59 -8.82
N ASP A 98 -16.63 4.92 -8.24
CA ASP A 98 -15.53 4.33 -9.00
C ASP A 98 -15.44 2.81 -8.75
N SER A 99 -14.88 2.06 -9.71
CA SER A 99 -15.04 0.63 -9.92
C SER A 99 -13.84 -0.26 -9.52
N SER A 100 -12.79 0.25 -8.87
CA SER A 100 -11.62 -0.58 -8.49
C SER A 100 -11.56 -0.93 -7.01
N GLU A 101 -10.94 -2.07 -6.71
CA GLU A 101 -10.48 -2.36 -5.36
C GLU A 101 -9.42 -1.35 -4.91
N LEU A 102 -9.43 -1.07 -3.61
CA LEU A 102 -8.50 -0.14 -2.98
C LEU A 102 -7.82 -0.87 -1.83
N LEU A 103 -6.49 -0.86 -1.82
CA LEU A 103 -5.71 -1.23 -0.65
C LEU A 103 -5.72 -0.06 0.33
N HIS A 104 -6.13 -0.35 1.55
CA HIS A 104 -6.12 0.61 2.65
C HIS A 104 -5.07 0.22 3.67
N LEU A 105 -4.59 1.22 4.38
CA LEU A 105 -3.62 1.10 5.45
C LEU A 105 -4.00 2.09 6.54
N HIS A 106 -3.94 1.64 7.78
CA HIS A 106 -4.07 2.47 8.97
C HIS A 106 -2.97 2.12 9.96
N VAL A 107 -2.31 3.14 10.51
CA VAL A 107 -1.24 3.00 11.50
C VAL A 107 -1.57 3.88 12.70
N ASP A 108 -1.46 3.29 13.89
CA ASP A 108 -1.61 4.01 15.15
C ASP A 108 -0.42 3.70 16.08
N ARG A 109 -0.09 4.63 16.96
CA ARG A 109 0.96 4.44 17.98
C ARG A 109 0.34 4.38 19.37
N ILE A 110 0.59 3.30 20.11
CA ILE A 110 0.07 3.07 21.46
C ILE A 110 1.25 2.98 22.43
N PRO A 111 1.45 3.98 23.32
CA PRO A 111 2.44 3.88 24.39
C PRO A 111 2.14 2.67 25.28
N VAL A 112 3.18 1.90 25.61
CA VAL A 112 3.03 0.68 26.41
C VAL A 112 4.15 0.57 27.45
N PRO A 113 3.86 0.03 28.65
CA PRO A 113 4.90 -0.28 29.62
C PRO A 113 5.66 -1.55 29.24
N ASP A 114 6.84 -1.72 29.82
CA ASP A 114 7.65 -2.92 29.68
C ASP A 114 6.91 -4.17 30.17
N GLY A 115 7.24 -5.32 29.60
CA GLY A 115 6.67 -6.64 29.92
C GLY A 115 5.81 -7.25 28.80
N PRO A 116 5.24 -8.44 29.03
CA PRO A 116 4.39 -9.11 28.05
C PRO A 116 3.06 -8.39 27.87
N CYS A 117 2.51 -8.37 26.65
CA CYS A 117 1.17 -7.89 26.38
C CYS A 117 0.51 -8.68 25.25
N ALA A 118 -0.82 -8.72 25.27
CA ALA A 118 -1.63 -9.11 24.12
C ALA A 118 -2.08 -7.83 23.40
N VAL A 119 -2.18 -7.91 22.09
CA VAL A 119 -2.71 -6.86 21.23
C VAL A 119 -3.86 -7.47 20.47
N GLU A 120 -5.04 -6.88 20.61
CA GLU A 120 -6.29 -7.37 20.05
C GLU A 120 -6.85 -6.33 19.09
N TRP A 121 -7.06 -6.73 17.83
CA TRP A 121 -7.74 -5.94 16.83
C TRP A 121 -9.19 -6.40 16.73
N SER A 122 -10.10 -5.44 16.69
CA SER A 122 -11.51 -5.63 16.40
C SER A 122 -11.97 -4.60 15.38
N VAL A 123 -12.42 -5.07 14.22
CA VAL A 123 -13.02 -4.21 13.20
C VAL A 123 -14.50 -4.50 13.16
N VAL A 124 -15.31 -3.48 13.39
CA VAL A 124 -16.78 -3.59 13.46
C VAL A 124 -17.42 -2.62 12.48
N ARG A 125 -18.41 -3.09 11.72
CA ARG A 125 -19.32 -2.29 10.89
C ARG A 125 -20.74 -2.57 11.30
N GLU A 126 -21.49 -1.53 11.67
CA GLU A 126 -22.91 -1.63 12.02
C GLU A 126 -23.24 -2.75 13.04
N GLY A 127 -22.34 -2.98 14.00
CA GLY A 127 -22.49 -4.03 15.02
C GLY A 127 -22.01 -5.43 14.58
N VAL A 128 -21.63 -5.62 13.32
CA VAL A 128 -21.04 -6.86 12.80
C VAL A 128 -19.52 -6.80 12.87
N THR A 129 -18.89 -7.79 13.51
CA THR A 129 -17.44 -7.94 13.52
C THR A 129 -16.94 -8.51 12.19
N LEU A 130 -16.05 -7.76 11.54
CA LEU A 130 -15.45 -8.08 10.23
C LEU A 130 -14.06 -8.72 10.38
N LEU A 131 -13.34 -8.29 11.42
CA LEU A 131 -12.05 -8.84 11.81
C LEU A 131 -11.98 -8.95 13.32
N SER A 132 -11.48 -10.09 13.79
CA SER A 132 -10.93 -10.24 15.14
C SER A 132 -9.58 -10.92 15.00
N SER A 133 -8.54 -10.30 15.55
CA SER A 133 -7.16 -10.81 15.50
C SER A 133 -6.51 -10.56 16.85
N ASN A 134 -5.67 -11.50 17.30
CA ASN A 134 -4.88 -11.34 18.50
C ASN A 134 -3.42 -11.73 18.23
N LEU A 135 -2.50 -10.95 18.81
CA LEU A 135 -1.07 -11.23 18.76
C LEU A 135 -0.49 -10.96 20.14
N THR A 136 0.58 -11.67 20.47
CA THR A 136 1.27 -11.50 21.75
C THR A 136 2.66 -10.93 21.51
N TYR A 137 3.03 -9.95 22.33
CA TYR A 137 4.30 -9.25 22.27
C TYR A 137 4.97 -9.26 23.64
N ARG A 138 6.29 -9.10 23.64
CA ARG A 138 7.06 -8.87 24.85
C ARG A 138 7.83 -7.57 24.69
N ILE A 139 7.41 -6.55 25.41
CA ILE A 139 8.10 -5.26 25.46
C ILE A 139 9.31 -5.43 26.37
N THR A 140 10.50 -5.38 25.79
CA THR A 140 11.74 -5.52 26.57
C THR A 140 11.96 -4.26 27.40
N PRO A 141 12.48 -4.37 28.65
CA PRO A 141 12.87 -3.20 29.42
C PRO A 141 13.80 -2.28 28.65
N GLY A 142 13.51 -0.98 28.67
CA GLY A 142 14.36 0.02 28.05
C GLY A 142 15.65 0.29 28.85
N GLY A 143 16.50 1.16 28.32
CA GLY A 143 17.66 1.67 29.04
C GLY A 143 19.00 1.05 28.65
N MET A 144 18.97 -0.10 27.96
CA MET A 144 20.15 -0.75 27.38
C MET A 144 20.21 -0.52 25.86
N PRO A 145 21.38 -0.71 25.22
CA PRO A 145 21.53 -0.74 23.78
C PRO A 145 20.62 -1.79 23.15
N GLU A 146 19.85 -1.41 22.13
CA GLU A 146 18.89 -2.32 21.50
C GLU A 146 18.67 -2.01 20.02
N ILE A 147 18.10 -2.99 19.33
CA ILE A 147 17.64 -2.89 17.94
C ILE A 147 16.12 -3.00 17.98
N ALA A 148 15.41 -1.96 17.55
CA ALA A 148 13.95 -1.93 17.49
C ALA A 148 13.40 -2.98 16.50
N ASP A 149 12.08 -3.19 16.50
CA ASP A 149 11.48 -4.07 15.51
C ASP A 149 11.69 -3.50 14.10
N PRO A 150 12.26 -4.28 13.16
CA PRO A 150 12.44 -3.82 11.80
C PRO A 150 11.09 -3.77 11.08
N MET A 151 10.89 -2.71 10.31
CA MET A 151 9.78 -2.55 9.39
C MET A 151 10.21 -2.99 8.00
N VAL A 152 9.45 -3.91 7.38
CA VAL A 152 9.52 -4.12 5.93
C VAL A 152 8.72 -3.00 5.26
N VAL A 153 9.36 -2.24 4.39
CA VAL A 153 8.82 -1.00 3.82
C VAL A 153 8.30 -1.27 2.41
N ALA A 154 7.01 -1.05 2.19
CA ALA A 154 6.40 -1.15 0.86
C ALA A 154 6.82 0.02 -0.04
N THR A 155 6.72 1.25 0.48
CA THR A 155 7.18 2.46 -0.21
C THR A 155 7.58 3.54 0.79
N HIS A 156 8.34 4.54 0.33
CA HIS A 156 8.83 5.62 1.18
C HIS A 156 8.91 6.94 0.42
N ALA A 157 8.88 8.04 1.16
CA ALA A 157 9.21 9.38 0.70
C ALA A 157 9.95 10.14 1.81
N LYS A 158 10.42 11.35 1.50
CA LYS A 158 10.81 12.29 2.56
C LYS A 158 9.54 12.77 3.25
N ALA A 159 9.60 12.92 4.58
CA ALA A 159 8.48 13.49 5.32
C ALA A 159 8.20 14.93 4.85
N SER A 160 6.93 15.29 4.83
CA SER A 160 6.44 16.63 4.46
C SER A 160 5.27 17.02 5.36
N ASP A 161 4.78 18.26 5.24
CA ASP A 161 3.66 18.76 6.04
C ASP A 161 2.34 18.01 5.82
N VAL A 162 2.23 17.24 4.72
CA VAL A 162 1.07 16.40 4.40
C VAL A 162 1.23 14.93 4.80
N SER A 163 2.40 14.55 5.32
CA SER A 163 2.65 13.18 5.79
C SER A 163 1.85 12.88 7.06
N ASP A 164 1.35 11.64 7.16
CA ASP A 164 0.76 11.16 8.42
C ASP A 164 1.88 11.00 9.47
N LEU A 165 1.76 11.71 10.59
CA LEU A 165 2.74 11.67 11.68
C LEU A 165 2.95 10.26 12.26
N ASN A 166 1.95 9.38 12.16
CA ASN A 166 2.09 7.98 12.59
C ASN A 166 2.95 7.15 11.63
N MET A 167 3.11 7.58 10.37
CA MET A 167 3.94 6.92 9.36
C MET A 167 5.35 7.54 9.26
N VAL A 168 5.56 8.71 9.85
CA VAL A 168 6.85 9.41 9.83
C VAL A 168 7.83 8.82 10.84
N HIS A 169 9.00 8.42 10.36
CA HIS A 169 10.12 7.88 11.13
C HIS A 169 11.41 8.58 10.74
N SER A 170 12.05 9.26 11.71
CA SER A 170 13.35 9.93 11.50
C SER A 170 13.43 10.79 10.23
N GLY A 171 12.35 11.52 9.90
CA GLY A 171 12.27 12.39 8.72
C GLY A 171 11.88 11.69 7.41
N MET A 172 11.54 10.41 7.44
CA MET A 172 11.02 9.64 6.30
C MET A 172 9.56 9.29 6.51
N ASP A 173 8.76 9.44 5.47
CA ASP A 173 7.39 8.93 5.41
C ASP A 173 7.46 7.48 4.93
N LEU A 174 7.14 6.53 5.82
CA LEU A 174 7.32 5.10 5.57
C LEU A 174 5.99 4.38 5.54
N ILE A 175 5.69 3.74 4.40
CA ILE A 175 4.51 2.89 4.26
C ILE A 175 4.92 1.43 4.52
N PRO A 176 4.44 0.80 5.62
CA PRO A 176 4.76 -0.58 5.94
C PRO A 176 4.12 -1.59 4.98
N ALA A 177 4.83 -2.69 4.74
CA ALA A 177 4.25 -3.94 4.25
C ALA A 177 3.71 -4.73 5.46
N VAL A 178 2.42 -4.52 5.79
CA VAL A 178 1.78 -5.08 7.00
C VAL A 178 1.93 -6.60 7.03
N GLY A 179 2.39 -7.12 8.19
CA GLY A 179 2.72 -8.54 8.38
C GLY A 179 4.16 -8.91 7.98
N LYS A 180 5.03 -7.91 7.74
CA LYS A 180 6.46 -8.10 7.40
C LYS A 180 6.67 -9.02 6.19
N TYR A 181 5.79 -8.89 5.20
CA TYR A 181 5.80 -9.74 4.01
C TYR A 181 6.84 -9.29 2.97
N ILE A 182 7.56 -10.25 2.40
CA ILE A 182 8.48 -10.10 1.27
C ILE A 182 8.09 -11.12 0.20
N SER A 183 7.89 -10.67 -1.02
CA SER A 183 7.51 -11.57 -2.12
C SER A 183 8.72 -12.35 -2.67
N GLN A 184 8.52 -13.54 -3.23
CA GLN A 184 9.63 -14.32 -3.79
C GLN A 184 10.22 -13.69 -5.07
N ASP A 185 9.41 -12.96 -5.84
CA ASP A 185 9.79 -12.29 -7.08
C ASP A 185 10.44 -10.90 -6.87
N GLN A 186 10.46 -10.40 -5.63
CA GLN A 186 11.16 -9.17 -5.31
C GLN A 186 12.67 -9.41 -5.41
N ALA A 187 13.38 -8.51 -6.12
CA ALA A 187 14.83 -8.52 -6.22
C ALA A 187 15.53 -7.96 -4.96
N ALA A 188 14.81 -7.16 -4.16
CA ALA A 188 15.28 -6.68 -2.88
C ALA A 188 14.12 -6.32 -1.94
N ALA A 189 14.34 -6.48 -0.64
CA ALA A 189 13.45 -6.01 0.43
C ALA A 189 13.96 -4.69 1.01
N LYS A 190 13.09 -3.69 1.13
CA LYS A 190 13.40 -2.44 1.83
C LYS A 190 13.13 -2.63 3.31
N VAL A 191 14.11 -2.36 4.16
CA VAL A 191 14.01 -2.54 5.61
C VAL A 191 14.40 -1.26 6.32
N TYR A 192 13.54 -0.81 7.22
CA TYR A 192 13.83 0.28 8.16
C TYR A 192 13.98 -0.28 9.57
N VAL A 193 14.98 0.20 10.31
CA VAL A 193 15.17 -0.15 11.72
C VAL A 193 15.89 0.98 12.47
N GLU A 194 15.55 1.17 13.74
CA GLU A 194 16.25 2.08 14.63
C GLU A 194 17.12 1.30 15.63
N LEU A 195 18.35 1.78 15.83
CA LEU A 195 19.25 1.31 16.87
C LEU A 195 19.29 2.37 17.98
N HIS A 196 19.00 1.98 19.20
CA HIS A 196 18.94 2.90 20.34
C HIS A 196 20.16 2.72 21.24
N LYS A 197 20.67 3.83 21.78
CA LYS A 197 21.72 3.87 22.82
C LYS A 197 23.04 3.20 22.41
N MET A 198 23.42 3.31 21.13
CA MET A 198 24.73 2.81 20.69
C MET A 198 25.88 3.65 21.27
N ASP A 199 25.63 4.94 21.47
CA ASP A 199 26.52 5.92 22.10
C ASP A 199 26.79 5.63 23.58
N ASP A 200 25.84 5.03 24.30
CA ASP A 200 26.05 4.57 25.68
C ASP A 200 27.17 3.50 25.79
N VAL A 201 27.52 2.82 24.68
CA VAL A 201 28.54 1.76 24.65
C VAL A 201 29.86 2.22 24.05
N VAL A 202 29.84 2.81 22.86
CA VAL A 202 31.06 3.20 22.15
C VAL A 202 31.47 4.66 22.40
N GLY A 203 30.66 5.42 23.13
CA GLY A 203 30.79 6.85 23.33
C GLY A 203 30.07 7.66 22.23
N PRO A 204 29.69 8.91 22.52
CA PRO A 204 29.05 9.78 21.53
C PRO A 204 30.00 10.02 20.36
N ASP A 205 29.43 10.10 19.16
CA ASP A 205 30.15 10.34 17.91
C ASP A 205 31.20 9.28 17.49
N SER A 206 31.41 8.23 18.30
CA SER A 206 32.22 7.08 17.93
C SER A 206 31.58 6.27 16.80
N LEU A 207 32.40 5.51 16.08
CA LEU A 207 31.92 4.58 15.07
C LEU A 207 31.68 3.19 15.66
N PHE A 208 30.62 2.54 15.19
CA PHE A 208 30.36 1.11 15.39
C PHE A 208 30.03 0.45 14.03
N LEU A 209 30.06 -0.87 13.97
CA LEU A 209 29.74 -1.63 12.77
C LEU A 209 28.35 -2.26 12.93
N LEU A 210 27.49 -2.11 11.93
CA LEU A 210 26.27 -2.89 11.78
C LEU A 210 26.46 -3.94 10.69
N ALA A 211 26.39 -5.21 11.07
CA ALA A 211 26.19 -6.33 10.17
C ALA A 211 24.69 -6.60 10.01
N TYR A 212 24.22 -6.78 8.79
CA TYR A 212 22.80 -7.00 8.51
C TYR A 212 22.61 -7.82 7.22
N GLY A 213 21.65 -8.72 7.20
CA GLY A 213 21.48 -9.66 6.08
C GLY A 213 20.49 -10.78 6.40
N TRP A 214 20.50 -11.82 5.58
CA TRP A 214 19.62 -12.97 5.74
C TRP A 214 20.32 -14.12 6.45
N ALA A 215 19.54 -14.96 7.11
CA ALA A 215 20.02 -16.26 7.54
C ALA A 215 20.05 -17.26 6.36
N ASP A 216 21.01 -18.17 6.38
CA ASP A 216 21.02 -19.36 5.55
C ASP A 216 20.00 -20.41 6.05
N ALA A 217 19.90 -21.54 5.36
CA ALA A 217 18.98 -22.62 5.72
C ALA A 217 19.28 -23.26 7.09
N GLN A 218 20.47 -23.03 7.65
CA GLN A 218 20.91 -23.53 8.95
C GLN A 218 20.75 -22.47 10.06
N GLY A 219 20.34 -21.25 9.71
CA GLY A 219 20.18 -20.13 10.65
C GLY A 219 21.45 -19.30 10.88
N ASN A 220 22.56 -19.60 10.19
CA ASN A 220 23.77 -18.79 10.22
C ASN A 220 23.64 -17.60 9.27
N TRP A 221 24.62 -16.68 9.29
CA TRP A 221 24.67 -15.60 8.32
C TRP A 221 24.90 -16.13 6.90
N ASP A 222 24.01 -15.77 5.96
CA ASP A 222 24.28 -15.98 4.54
C ASP A 222 25.30 -14.92 4.07
N VAL A 223 26.52 -15.36 3.82
CA VAL A 223 27.66 -14.48 3.46
C VAL A 223 27.38 -13.69 2.17
N ALA A 224 26.65 -14.26 1.21
CA ALA A 224 26.36 -13.59 -0.06
C ALA A 224 25.33 -12.45 0.11
N PHE A 225 24.51 -12.54 1.16
CA PHE A 225 23.44 -11.59 1.45
C PHE A 225 23.70 -10.78 2.74
N THR A 226 24.91 -10.86 3.29
CA THR A 226 25.32 -10.07 4.45
C THR A 226 26.00 -8.78 3.99
N LYS A 227 25.54 -7.66 4.53
CA LYS A 227 26.11 -6.34 4.33
C LYS A 227 26.64 -5.79 5.64
N TYR A 228 27.57 -4.85 5.52
CA TYR A 228 28.19 -4.18 6.65
C TYR A 228 28.12 -2.66 6.46
N LYS A 229 27.77 -1.94 7.51
CA LYS A 229 27.72 -0.48 7.50
C LYS A 229 28.44 0.07 8.73
N ARG A 230 29.39 0.97 8.51
CA ARG A 230 30.00 1.76 9.59
C ARG A 230 29.08 2.92 9.89
N LEU A 231 28.62 3.02 11.14
CA LEU A 231 27.65 4.00 11.58
C LEU A 231 28.23 4.84 12.71
N LYS A 232 27.81 6.10 12.78
CA LYS A 232 28.15 7.02 13.86
C LYS A 232 27.15 6.84 15.00
N ALA A 233 27.64 6.60 16.21
CA ALA A 233 26.82 6.36 17.38
C ALA A 233 26.09 7.63 17.82
N GLN A 234 24.80 7.48 18.08
CA GLN A 234 23.88 8.47 18.59
C GLN A 234 22.83 7.76 19.46
N ALA A 235 22.05 8.52 20.21
CA ALA A 235 20.95 8.00 21.03
C ALA A 235 19.93 7.19 20.19
N VAL A 236 19.69 7.61 18.94
CA VAL A 236 18.90 6.89 17.95
C VAL A 236 19.63 6.93 16.61
N VAL A 237 19.90 5.77 16.02
CA VAL A 237 20.55 5.64 14.72
C VAL A 237 19.56 4.97 13.76
N PRO A 238 18.87 5.74 12.89
CA PRO A 238 17.97 5.17 11.89
C PRO A 238 18.77 4.55 10.75
N VAL A 239 18.35 3.36 10.33
CA VAL A 239 18.94 2.61 9.22
C VAL A 239 17.83 2.22 8.25
N PHE A 240 17.92 2.73 7.03
CA PHE A 240 17.03 2.33 5.93
C PHE A 240 17.87 1.74 4.80
N GLU A 241 17.62 0.49 4.46
CA GLU A 241 18.45 -0.25 3.52
C GLU A 241 17.63 -1.14 2.58
N SER A 242 18.20 -1.37 1.40
CA SER A 242 17.70 -2.36 0.44
C SER A 242 18.55 -3.62 0.52
N LEU A 243 17.96 -4.70 1.02
CA LEU A 243 18.57 -6.01 1.15
C LEU A 243 18.25 -6.85 -0.09
N PRO A 244 19.26 -7.30 -0.86
CA PRO A 244 19.02 -8.15 -2.01
C PRO A 244 18.27 -9.41 -1.61
N THR A 245 17.42 -9.90 -2.49
CA THR A 245 16.71 -11.16 -2.34
C THR A 245 16.82 -11.95 -3.63
N SER A 246 16.60 -13.24 -3.53
CA SER A 246 16.42 -14.15 -4.67
C SER A 246 15.13 -14.95 -4.44
N ASN A 247 14.80 -15.82 -5.39
CA ASN A 247 13.63 -16.69 -5.29
C ASN A 247 13.71 -17.63 -4.07
N THR A 248 14.91 -17.93 -3.57
CA THR A 248 15.13 -18.83 -2.42
C THR A 248 15.74 -18.15 -1.19
N VAL A 249 16.27 -16.93 -1.31
CA VAL A 249 16.92 -16.19 -0.21
C VAL A 249 16.24 -14.84 0.03
N PRO A 250 15.80 -14.51 1.26
CA PRO A 250 15.83 -15.36 2.45
C PRO A 250 14.94 -16.59 2.30
N ASP A 251 15.14 -17.57 3.19
CA ASP A 251 14.39 -18.83 3.20
C ASP A 251 12.90 -18.60 2.95
N VAL A 252 12.30 -19.43 2.11
CA VAL A 252 10.93 -19.25 1.64
C VAL A 252 9.90 -19.43 2.76
N GLN A 253 10.08 -20.41 3.64
CA GLN A 253 9.06 -20.76 4.64
C GLN A 253 9.25 -19.99 5.94
N ARG A 254 10.50 -19.67 6.28
CA ARG A 254 10.86 -18.99 7.51
C ARG A 254 12.02 -18.02 7.26
N PRO A 255 11.78 -16.89 6.57
CA PRO A 255 12.80 -15.87 6.41
C PRO A 255 13.28 -15.38 7.76
N VAL A 256 14.59 -15.24 7.93
CA VAL A 256 15.18 -14.63 9.13
C VAL A 256 16.08 -13.49 8.70
N LEU A 257 15.72 -12.28 9.13
CA LEU A 257 16.58 -11.10 9.07
C LEU A 257 17.52 -11.14 10.27
N LYS A 258 18.83 -11.07 10.03
CA LYS A 258 19.86 -10.98 11.07
C LYS A 258 20.42 -9.57 11.12
N LEU A 259 20.55 -9.03 12.33
CA LEU A 259 21.06 -7.69 12.62
C LEU A 259 22.04 -7.78 13.80
N GLU A 260 23.22 -7.17 13.68
CA GLU A 260 24.20 -7.19 14.76
C GLU A 260 25.09 -5.95 14.76
N ALA A 261 25.07 -5.22 15.86
CA ALA A 261 25.94 -4.09 16.10
C ALA A 261 27.20 -4.54 16.86
N ARG A 262 28.37 -4.09 16.43
CA ARG A 262 29.68 -4.42 17.02
C ARG A 262 30.54 -3.18 17.26
N THR A 263 31.37 -3.23 18.29
CA THR A 263 32.42 -2.24 18.56
C THR A 263 33.50 -2.29 17.48
N LYS A 264 34.44 -1.33 17.49
CA LYS A 264 35.60 -1.34 16.59
C LYS A 264 36.51 -2.56 16.80
N GLN A 265 36.53 -3.09 18.03
CA GLN A 265 37.30 -4.26 18.43
C GLN A 265 36.63 -5.58 18.01
N GLY A 266 35.39 -5.52 17.51
CA GLY A 266 34.62 -6.67 17.06
C GLY A 266 33.69 -7.26 18.12
N ASP A 267 33.65 -6.69 19.32
CA ASP A 267 32.77 -7.11 20.41
C ASP A 267 31.31 -6.81 20.04
N VAL A 268 30.41 -7.76 20.27
CA VAL A 268 28.98 -7.59 20.00
C VAL A 268 28.38 -6.64 21.03
N ILE A 269 27.74 -5.58 20.54
CA ILE A 269 26.97 -4.63 21.35
C ILE A 269 25.56 -5.20 21.56
N VAL A 270 24.90 -5.53 20.45
CA VAL A 270 23.57 -6.14 20.45
C VAL A 270 23.37 -6.90 19.14
N SER A 271 22.68 -8.04 19.21
CA SER A 271 22.28 -8.85 18.07
C SER A 271 20.79 -9.13 18.10
N ARG A 272 20.16 -9.21 16.94
CA ARG A 272 18.75 -9.52 16.80
C ARG A 272 18.49 -10.34 15.54
N ASP A 273 17.84 -11.48 15.74
CA ASP A 273 17.27 -12.29 14.66
C ASP A 273 15.75 -12.07 14.63
N VAL A 274 15.22 -11.75 13.46
CA VAL A 274 13.80 -11.45 13.27
C VAL A 274 13.22 -12.39 12.24
N VAL A 275 12.30 -13.24 12.69
CA VAL A 275 11.53 -14.12 11.81
C VAL A 275 10.44 -13.30 11.13
N LEU A 276 10.39 -13.38 9.80
CA LEU A 276 9.38 -12.72 8.98
C LEU A 276 8.32 -13.73 8.51
N ALA A 277 7.25 -13.22 7.90
CA ALA A 277 6.21 -14.08 7.33
C ALA A 277 6.77 -14.94 6.18
N PRO A 278 6.23 -16.17 5.96
CA PRO A 278 6.59 -17.00 4.83
C PRO A 278 6.44 -16.24 3.50
N ARG A 279 7.43 -16.37 2.62
CA ARG A 279 7.44 -15.74 1.31
C ARG A 279 6.57 -16.53 0.37
N ARG A 280 5.67 -15.84 -0.32
CA ARG A 280 4.83 -16.47 -1.34
C ARG A 280 5.44 -16.17 -2.70
N ASP A 281 5.47 -17.19 -3.52
CA ASP A 281 5.72 -17.02 -4.94
C ASP A 281 4.38 -16.64 -5.55
N PRO A 282 4.26 -15.43 -6.14
CA PRO A 282 3.05 -15.04 -6.84
C PRO A 282 2.61 -16.13 -7.84
N SER A 283 3.57 -16.80 -8.49
CA SER A 283 3.31 -17.88 -9.44
C SER A 283 2.95 -19.23 -8.78
N ARG A 284 3.33 -19.52 -7.53
CA ARG A 284 2.84 -20.73 -6.82
C ARG A 284 1.48 -20.55 -6.17
N LEU A 285 1.00 -19.32 -6.00
CA LEU A 285 -0.42 -19.10 -5.78
C LEU A 285 -1.24 -19.50 -7.03
N GLN A 286 -0.61 -19.62 -8.21
CA GLN A 286 -1.17 -20.27 -9.40
C GLN A 286 -0.97 -21.80 -9.45
N ALA A 287 -0.21 -22.40 -8.52
CA ALA A 287 0.17 -23.83 -8.54
C ALA A 287 -0.57 -24.67 -7.48
N VAL A 288 -1.84 -24.39 -7.23
CA VAL A 288 -2.78 -25.43 -6.83
C VAL A 288 -3.15 -26.16 -8.11
N GLU A 289 -2.66 -27.39 -8.23
CA GLU A 289 -2.91 -28.40 -9.28
C GLU A 289 -3.74 -27.92 -10.49
N ALA A 290 -3.08 -27.87 -11.66
CA ALA A 290 -3.74 -27.80 -12.95
C ALA A 290 -4.62 -29.04 -13.18
N GLY A 291 -5.84 -28.99 -12.62
CA GLY A 291 -7.03 -29.46 -13.33
C GLY A 291 -7.27 -28.57 -14.56
N PRO A 292 -8.26 -28.88 -15.42
CA PRO A 292 -8.55 -28.08 -16.60
C PRO A 292 -8.67 -26.60 -16.20
N ALA A 293 -7.79 -25.76 -16.74
CA ALA A 293 -7.72 -24.34 -16.38
C ALA A 293 -9.10 -23.71 -16.58
N SER A 294 -9.69 -23.21 -15.49
CA SER A 294 -10.93 -22.48 -15.56
C SER A 294 -10.67 -21.12 -16.20
N LEU A 295 -10.80 -21.07 -17.53
CA LEU A 295 -10.76 -19.82 -18.29
C LEU A 295 -11.91 -18.92 -17.84
N LEU A 296 -11.70 -17.60 -17.85
CA LEU A 296 -12.79 -16.66 -17.62
C LEU A 296 -13.81 -16.76 -18.77
N PRO A 297 -15.10 -16.99 -18.50
CA PRO A 297 -16.15 -16.98 -19.53
C PRO A 297 -16.15 -15.73 -20.42
N SER A 298 -15.80 -14.57 -19.89
CA SER A 298 -15.68 -13.31 -20.64
C SER A 298 -14.57 -13.33 -21.72
N LEU A 299 -13.63 -14.28 -21.68
CA LEU A 299 -12.63 -14.44 -22.73
C LEU A 299 -13.16 -15.15 -23.98
N ASP A 300 -14.37 -15.71 -23.93
CA ASP A 300 -15.02 -16.30 -25.11
C ASP A 300 -15.35 -15.25 -26.18
N ALA A 301 -15.43 -13.98 -25.79
CA ALA A 301 -15.62 -12.87 -26.72
C ALA A 301 -14.42 -12.64 -27.66
N PHE A 302 -13.23 -13.13 -27.32
CA PHE A 302 -12.00 -12.93 -28.10
C PHE A 302 -11.76 -14.14 -28.99
N VAL A 303 -12.28 -14.08 -30.22
CA VAL A 303 -12.15 -15.14 -31.23
C VAL A 303 -10.96 -14.90 -32.16
N GLU A 304 -10.66 -13.64 -32.46
CA GLU A 304 -9.56 -13.25 -33.34
C GLU A 304 -8.29 -12.91 -32.54
N LEU A 305 -7.14 -13.34 -33.05
CA LEU A 305 -5.83 -13.06 -32.42
C LEU A 305 -5.58 -11.55 -32.30
N GLY A 306 -5.96 -10.77 -33.31
CA GLY A 306 -5.78 -9.32 -33.31
C GLY A 306 -6.50 -8.62 -32.14
N ASP A 307 -7.75 -9.03 -31.87
CA ASP A 307 -8.54 -8.49 -30.76
C ASP A 307 -7.95 -8.89 -29.42
N LEU A 308 -7.48 -10.14 -29.29
CA LEU A 308 -6.84 -10.60 -28.07
C LEU A 308 -5.50 -9.90 -27.83
N VAL A 309 -4.66 -9.72 -28.85
CA VAL A 309 -3.39 -8.96 -28.74
C VAL A 309 -3.65 -7.52 -28.32
N ARG A 310 -4.67 -6.88 -28.89
CA ARG A 310 -5.09 -5.54 -28.49
C ARG A 310 -5.48 -5.52 -27.01
N HIS A 311 -6.29 -6.48 -26.60
CA HIS A 311 -6.72 -6.64 -25.22
C HIS A 311 -5.56 -6.94 -24.25
N MET A 312 -4.54 -7.68 -24.70
CA MET A 312 -3.30 -7.88 -23.94
C MET A 312 -2.59 -6.55 -23.67
N HIS A 313 -2.51 -5.66 -24.67
CA HIS A 313 -1.95 -4.31 -24.48
C HIS A 313 -2.78 -3.45 -23.53
N ASP A 314 -4.11 -3.60 -23.52
CA ASP A 314 -4.97 -2.86 -22.59
C ASP A 314 -4.61 -3.14 -21.12
N HIS A 315 -4.15 -4.36 -20.81
CA HIS A 315 -3.76 -4.75 -19.45
C HIS A 315 -2.46 -4.08 -18.97
N LEU A 316 -1.66 -3.49 -19.86
CA LEU A 316 -0.38 -2.85 -19.49
C LEU A 316 -0.57 -1.74 -18.45
N ALA A 317 -1.70 -1.04 -18.48
CA ALA A 317 -2.03 0.00 -17.51
C ALA A 317 -2.15 -0.53 -16.08
N LEU A 318 -2.56 -1.79 -15.88
CA LEU A 318 -2.71 -2.43 -14.57
C LEU A 318 -1.55 -3.38 -14.21
N ALA A 319 -0.75 -3.75 -15.20
CA ALA A 319 0.33 -4.71 -15.06
C ALA A 319 1.55 -4.10 -14.34
N THR A 320 2.18 -4.91 -13.49
CA THR A 320 3.52 -4.67 -12.94
C THR A 320 4.59 -4.73 -14.04
N THR A 321 5.80 -4.26 -13.77
CA THR A 321 6.91 -4.28 -14.75
C THR A 321 7.20 -5.69 -15.30
N ASN A 322 7.13 -6.72 -14.46
CA ASN A 322 7.36 -8.11 -14.90
C ASN A 322 6.20 -8.63 -15.78
N GLU A 323 4.96 -8.30 -15.41
CA GLU A 323 3.77 -8.64 -16.20
C GLU A 323 3.76 -7.91 -17.55
N GLN A 324 4.12 -6.63 -17.57
CA GLN A 324 4.29 -5.86 -18.81
C GLN A 324 5.34 -6.50 -19.73
N SER A 325 6.50 -6.88 -19.18
CA SER A 325 7.54 -7.57 -19.94
C SER A 325 7.07 -8.91 -20.48
N THR A 326 6.32 -9.68 -19.68
CA THR A 326 5.76 -10.97 -20.09
C THR A 326 4.75 -10.81 -21.22
N ILE A 327 3.84 -9.83 -21.10
CA ILE A 327 2.86 -9.49 -22.14
C ILE A 327 3.58 -9.12 -23.44
N LEU A 328 4.49 -8.14 -23.39
CA LEU A 328 5.11 -7.53 -24.57
C LEU A 328 6.17 -8.40 -25.24
N ASN A 329 6.97 -9.13 -24.46
CA ASN A 329 8.16 -9.83 -24.98
C ASN A 329 7.98 -11.34 -25.09
N VAL A 330 6.94 -11.91 -24.46
CA VAL A 330 6.68 -13.36 -24.49
C VAL A 330 5.34 -13.64 -25.16
N LEU A 331 4.23 -13.18 -24.58
CA LEU A 331 2.90 -13.61 -25.01
C LEU A 331 2.49 -13.03 -26.36
N VAL A 332 2.60 -11.71 -26.53
CA VAL A 332 2.27 -11.04 -27.79
C VAL A 332 3.12 -11.55 -28.97
N PRO A 333 4.45 -11.69 -28.84
CA PRO A 333 5.28 -12.26 -29.92
C PRO A 333 5.04 -13.75 -30.18
N ASP A 334 4.72 -14.55 -29.17
CA ASP A 334 4.41 -15.99 -29.31
C ASP A 334 3.11 -16.21 -30.11
N GLY A 335 2.12 -15.32 -29.94
CA GLY A 335 0.88 -15.34 -30.73
C GLY A 335 -0.07 -16.50 -30.41
N ASP A 336 0.22 -17.30 -29.38
CA ASP A 336 -0.63 -18.41 -28.94
C ASP A 336 -1.83 -17.89 -28.13
N MET A 337 -3.02 -17.95 -28.74
CA MET A 337 -4.26 -17.50 -28.12
C MET A 337 -4.63 -18.25 -26.83
N ALA A 338 -4.34 -19.55 -26.75
CA ALA A 338 -4.64 -20.33 -25.56
C ALA A 338 -3.78 -19.88 -24.39
N ARG A 339 -2.49 -19.59 -24.64
CA ARG A 339 -1.57 -19.07 -23.63
C ARG A 339 -1.94 -17.65 -23.18
N MET A 340 -2.33 -16.77 -24.11
CA MET A 340 -2.82 -15.43 -23.78
C MET A 340 -4.10 -15.49 -22.92
N LYS A 341 -5.09 -16.31 -23.29
CA LYS A 341 -6.33 -16.47 -22.52
C LYS A 341 -6.05 -17.07 -21.13
N SER A 342 -5.15 -18.03 -21.05
CA SER A 342 -4.71 -18.59 -19.76
C SER A 342 -4.02 -17.53 -18.91
N TYR A 343 -3.17 -16.69 -19.50
CA TYR A 343 -2.50 -15.61 -18.78
C TYR A 343 -3.48 -14.56 -18.28
N VAL A 344 -4.42 -14.08 -19.11
CA VAL A 344 -5.45 -13.12 -18.67
C VAL A 344 -6.31 -13.72 -17.56
N SER A 345 -6.67 -15.01 -17.68
CA SER A 345 -7.39 -15.70 -16.61
C SER A 345 -6.60 -15.72 -15.31
N GLY A 346 -5.30 -16.06 -15.37
CA GLY A 346 -4.39 -16.00 -14.23
C GLY A 346 -4.27 -14.58 -13.64
N PHE A 347 -4.06 -13.58 -14.48
CA PHE A 347 -3.94 -12.16 -14.09
C PHE A 347 -5.12 -11.71 -13.22
N TRP A 348 -6.35 -12.05 -13.60
CA TRP A 348 -7.54 -11.69 -12.82
C TRP A 348 -7.80 -12.64 -11.66
N LEU A 349 -7.53 -13.94 -11.80
CA LEU A 349 -7.69 -14.93 -10.73
C LEU A 349 -6.76 -14.64 -9.55
N GLU A 350 -5.51 -14.25 -9.79
CA GLU A 350 -4.57 -13.83 -8.75
C GLU A 350 -5.05 -12.62 -7.94
N ARG A 351 -5.86 -11.79 -8.59
CA ARG A 351 -6.47 -10.58 -8.04
C ARG A 351 -7.89 -10.83 -7.59
N SER A 352 -8.34 -12.08 -7.48
CA SER A 352 -9.72 -12.44 -7.13
C SER A 352 -9.74 -13.64 -6.21
N ARG A 353 -10.88 -13.92 -5.60
CA ARG A 353 -11.02 -15.03 -4.64
C ARG A 353 -11.82 -16.19 -5.23
N SER A 354 -12.42 -16.00 -6.39
CA SER A 354 -13.11 -17.03 -7.15
C SER A 354 -13.09 -16.74 -8.65
N LEU A 355 -13.38 -17.77 -9.45
CA LEU A 355 -13.53 -17.63 -10.90
C LEU A 355 -14.65 -16.66 -11.27
N ALA A 356 -15.79 -16.72 -10.59
CA ALA A 356 -16.94 -15.85 -10.87
C ALA A 356 -16.60 -14.38 -10.63
N GLU A 357 -15.83 -14.11 -9.58
CA GLU A 357 -15.34 -12.77 -9.27
C GLU A 357 -14.31 -12.28 -10.29
N ALA A 358 -13.32 -13.11 -10.63
CA ALA A 358 -12.31 -12.77 -11.64
C ALA A 358 -12.95 -12.43 -12.98
N ASP A 359 -13.96 -13.21 -13.37
CA ASP A 359 -14.72 -13.02 -14.59
C ASP A 359 -15.59 -11.75 -14.54
N ALA A 360 -16.18 -11.43 -13.39
CA ALA A 360 -16.91 -10.17 -13.20
C ALA A 360 -15.98 -8.95 -13.29
N ARG A 361 -14.79 -9.00 -12.69
CA ARG A 361 -13.78 -7.94 -12.75
C ARG A 361 -13.24 -7.73 -14.16
N HIS A 362 -12.96 -8.83 -14.85
CA HIS A 362 -12.51 -8.77 -16.23
C HIS A 362 -13.58 -8.13 -17.13
N ARG A 363 -14.88 -8.43 -16.94
CA ARG A 363 -15.96 -7.71 -17.65
C ARG A 363 -16.01 -6.22 -17.33
N GLN A 364 -15.80 -5.83 -16.07
CA GLN A 364 -15.74 -4.41 -15.71
C GLN A 364 -14.55 -3.71 -16.38
N PHE A 365 -13.40 -4.36 -16.41
CA PHE A 365 -12.23 -3.88 -17.13
C PHE A 365 -12.50 -3.72 -18.62
N MET A 366 -13.11 -4.70 -19.29
CA MET A 366 -13.54 -4.59 -20.69
C MET A 366 -14.49 -3.39 -20.90
N GLY A 367 -15.39 -3.12 -19.95
CA GLY A 367 -16.25 -1.94 -19.98
C GLY A 367 -15.46 -0.62 -19.91
N ARG A 368 -14.42 -0.54 -19.07
CA ARG A 368 -13.53 0.62 -19.01
C ARG A 368 -12.74 0.78 -20.31
N VAL A 369 -12.22 -0.32 -20.85
CA VAL A 369 -11.51 -0.34 -22.14
C VAL A 369 -12.39 0.19 -23.25
N ALA A 370 -13.65 -0.27 -23.33
CA ALA A 370 -14.61 0.23 -24.31
C ALA A 370 -14.84 1.74 -24.16
N TYR A 371 -15.03 2.22 -22.93
CA TYR A 371 -15.18 3.66 -22.66
C TYR A 371 -13.97 4.48 -23.08
N VAL A 372 -12.74 4.07 -22.71
CA VAL A 372 -11.55 4.83 -23.07
C VAL A 372 -11.27 4.76 -24.57
N ASN A 373 -11.60 3.66 -25.24
CA ASN A 373 -11.51 3.55 -26.70
C ASN A 373 -12.45 4.54 -27.39
N GLU A 374 -13.68 4.70 -26.89
CA GLU A 374 -14.64 5.67 -27.40
C GLU A 374 -14.20 7.11 -27.13
N MET A 375 -13.73 7.41 -25.92
CA MET A 375 -13.45 8.78 -25.50
C MET A 375 -12.05 9.29 -25.90
N TYR A 376 -11.06 8.40 -25.96
CA TYR A 376 -9.65 8.76 -26.11
C TYR A 376 -8.94 7.95 -27.20
N GLY A 377 -9.63 7.05 -27.89
CA GLY A 377 -9.02 6.14 -28.84
C GLY A 377 -8.59 6.77 -30.16
N ASP A 378 -9.19 7.89 -30.57
CA ASP A 378 -9.00 8.50 -31.89
C ASP A 378 -7.54 8.69 -32.27
N CYS A 379 -6.70 9.12 -31.32
CA CYS A 379 -5.29 9.39 -31.59
C CYS A 379 -4.36 8.17 -31.45
N LYS A 380 -4.90 7.00 -31.08
CA LYS A 380 -4.16 5.73 -30.94
C LYS A 380 -4.86 4.58 -31.66
N GLN A 381 -5.35 4.82 -32.89
CA GLN A 381 -6.01 3.80 -33.73
C GLN A 381 -7.18 3.11 -32.99
N GLY A 382 -7.99 3.94 -32.33
CA GLY A 382 -9.11 3.54 -31.50
C GLY A 382 -8.73 2.99 -30.12
N GLN A 383 -7.44 2.89 -29.76
CA GLN A 383 -6.97 2.20 -28.54
C GLN A 383 -6.68 3.20 -27.42
N GLY A 384 -7.73 3.59 -26.70
CA GLY A 384 -7.66 4.61 -25.66
C GLY A 384 -6.75 4.24 -24.50
N SER A 385 -6.59 2.95 -24.17
CA SER A 385 -5.70 2.46 -23.11
C SER A 385 -4.23 2.88 -23.29
N MET A 386 -3.81 3.13 -24.55
CA MET A 386 -2.46 3.56 -24.91
C MET A 386 -2.28 5.08 -24.87
N THR A 387 -3.34 5.84 -24.56
CA THR A 387 -3.23 7.28 -24.26
C THR A 387 -2.95 7.50 -22.79
N GLU A 388 -2.34 8.63 -22.44
CA GLU A 388 -2.12 9.01 -21.05
C GLU A 388 -3.45 9.12 -20.29
N MET A 389 -4.45 9.78 -20.87
CA MET A 389 -5.77 9.91 -20.25
C MET A 389 -6.46 8.55 -20.06
N GLY A 390 -6.47 7.70 -21.09
CA GLY A 390 -7.09 6.38 -21.00
C GLY A 390 -6.35 5.42 -20.08
N ASN A 391 -5.02 5.50 -19.99
CA ASN A 391 -4.23 4.74 -19.02
C ASN A 391 -4.58 5.12 -17.58
N ILE A 392 -4.61 6.43 -17.28
CA ILE A 392 -5.00 6.96 -15.97
C ILE A 392 -6.45 6.57 -15.65
N TYR A 393 -7.36 6.65 -16.61
CA TYR A 393 -8.75 6.22 -16.44
C TYR A 393 -8.85 4.70 -16.19
N ILE A 394 -8.06 3.86 -16.85
CA ILE A 394 -8.07 2.42 -16.57
C ILE A 394 -7.61 2.13 -15.13
N ARG A 395 -6.58 2.83 -14.66
CA ARG A 395 -5.99 2.64 -13.32
C ARG A 395 -6.84 3.17 -12.19
N PHE A 396 -7.45 4.34 -12.37
CA PHE A 396 -8.13 5.08 -11.31
C PHE A 396 -9.60 5.38 -11.62
N GLY A 397 -10.10 4.91 -12.75
CA GLY A 397 -11.48 5.12 -13.18
C GLY A 397 -11.83 6.57 -13.49
N LYS A 398 -13.12 6.88 -13.32
CA LYS A 398 -13.65 8.20 -13.67
C LYS A 398 -13.17 9.26 -12.67
N PRO A 399 -12.58 10.39 -13.14
CA PRO A 399 -12.22 11.50 -12.26
C PRO A 399 -13.44 12.09 -11.56
N ASN A 400 -13.24 12.58 -10.34
CA ASN A 400 -14.26 13.24 -9.54
C ASN A 400 -14.67 14.57 -10.17
N THR A 401 -13.67 15.37 -10.54
CA THR A 401 -13.86 16.68 -11.17
C THR A 401 -12.99 16.73 -12.41
N VAL A 402 -13.55 17.26 -13.50
CA VAL A 402 -12.83 17.51 -14.75
C VAL A 402 -13.01 18.97 -15.11
N VAL A 403 -11.93 19.72 -15.05
CA VAL A 403 -11.90 21.10 -15.54
C VAL A 403 -11.39 21.07 -16.98
N LYS A 404 -12.22 21.46 -17.94
CA LYS A 404 -11.87 21.48 -19.37
C LYS A 404 -11.67 22.91 -19.86
N ARG A 405 -10.57 23.15 -20.56
CA ARG A 405 -10.24 24.42 -21.24
C ARG A 405 -9.67 24.16 -22.62
N HIS A 406 -10.56 23.95 -23.60
CA HIS A 406 -10.15 23.56 -24.96
C HIS A 406 -10.04 24.74 -25.94
N HIS A 407 -10.61 25.89 -25.59
CA HIS A 407 -10.79 27.03 -26.50
C HIS A 407 -10.19 28.35 -25.98
N GLU A 408 -9.40 28.29 -24.90
CA GLU A 408 -8.71 29.48 -24.41
C GLU A 408 -7.57 29.87 -25.34
N THR A 409 -7.38 31.18 -25.55
CA THR A 409 -6.39 31.71 -26.48
C THR A 409 -5.00 31.87 -25.85
N GLU A 410 -4.91 31.92 -24.52
CA GLU A 410 -3.65 32.16 -23.80
C GLU A 410 -2.84 30.89 -23.49
N TYR A 411 -3.50 29.73 -23.48
CA TYR A 411 -2.91 28.44 -23.13
C TYR A 411 -3.15 27.40 -24.22
N TYR A 412 -2.33 26.35 -24.24
CA TYR A 412 -2.69 25.13 -24.97
C TYR A 412 -3.96 24.52 -24.38
N PRO A 413 -4.81 23.87 -25.19
CA PRO A 413 -5.97 23.13 -24.68
C PRO A 413 -5.56 22.19 -23.55
N TYR A 414 -6.24 22.25 -22.41
CA TYR A 414 -5.90 21.43 -21.24
C TYR A 414 -7.14 20.92 -20.50
N GLU A 415 -6.94 19.79 -19.82
CA GLU A 415 -7.89 19.23 -18.86
C GLU A 415 -7.18 18.98 -17.53
N ILE A 416 -7.83 19.34 -16.44
CA ILE A 416 -7.38 18.98 -15.08
C ILE A 416 -8.35 17.95 -14.55
N TRP A 417 -7.84 16.75 -14.32
CA TRP A 417 -8.57 15.68 -13.68
C TRP A 417 -8.21 15.65 -12.22
N HIS A 418 -9.22 15.67 -11.38
CA HIS A 418 -9.07 15.55 -9.94
C HIS A 418 -9.70 14.27 -9.45
N TYR A 419 -8.94 13.54 -8.64
CA TYR A 419 -9.35 12.35 -7.95
C TYR A 419 -9.24 12.62 -6.45
N HIS A 420 -10.36 12.54 -5.74
CA HIS A 420 -10.32 12.47 -4.28
C HIS A 420 -9.54 11.25 -3.81
N LYS A 421 -9.58 10.16 -4.61
CA LYS A 421 -8.78 8.96 -4.39
C LYS A 421 -8.30 8.37 -5.71
N ALA A 422 -6.99 8.31 -5.90
CA ALA A 422 -6.31 7.63 -7.00
C ALA A 422 -5.55 6.42 -6.42
N GLY A 423 -6.18 5.25 -6.45
CA GLY A 423 -5.67 4.07 -5.74
C GLY A 423 -5.56 4.32 -4.23
N ARG A 424 -4.35 4.17 -3.67
CA ARG A 424 -4.10 4.42 -2.24
C ARG A 424 -3.91 5.90 -1.87
N PHE A 425 -3.77 6.77 -2.87
CA PHE A 425 -3.40 8.17 -2.67
C PHE A 425 -4.63 9.07 -2.70
N ASN A 426 -4.70 10.02 -1.78
CA ASN A 426 -5.81 10.95 -1.68
C ASN A 426 -5.48 12.26 -2.40
N ASN A 427 -6.54 12.93 -2.87
CA ASN A 427 -6.52 14.29 -3.39
C ASN A 427 -5.45 14.50 -4.48
N LYS A 428 -5.51 13.68 -5.55
CA LYS A 428 -4.55 13.66 -6.64
C LYS A 428 -5.09 14.29 -7.91
N ARG A 429 -4.22 14.94 -8.65
CA ARG A 429 -4.54 15.76 -9.81
C ARG A 429 -3.62 15.44 -10.96
N PHE A 430 -4.18 15.49 -12.14
CA PHE A 430 -3.51 15.20 -13.40
C PHE A 430 -3.88 16.32 -14.35
N LEU A 431 -2.89 17.10 -14.75
CA LEU A 431 -3.03 18.13 -15.78
C LEU A 431 -2.61 17.50 -17.10
N PHE A 432 -3.56 17.36 -18.01
CA PHE A 432 -3.30 16.94 -19.38
C PHE A 432 -3.38 18.15 -20.32
N PHE A 433 -2.58 18.15 -21.38
CA PHE A 433 -2.62 19.22 -22.39
C PHE A 433 -2.40 18.66 -23.80
N ALA A 434 -2.88 19.39 -24.82
CA ALA A 434 -2.69 19.06 -26.23
C ALA A 434 -1.68 20.04 -26.87
N PRO A 435 -0.39 19.66 -26.98
CA PRO A 435 0.63 20.53 -27.59
C PRO A 435 0.46 20.69 -29.11
N HIS A 436 -0.26 19.76 -29.76
CA HIS A 436 -0.47 19.75 -31.22
C HIS A 436 -1.97 19.92 -31.53
N VAL A 437 -2.29 20.89 -32.39
CA VAL A 437 -3.68 21.28 -32.72
C VAL A 437 -4.42 20.21 -33.56
N VAL A 438 -3.70 19.28 -34.18
CA VAL A 438 -4.25 18.36 -35.21
C VAL A 438 -4.55 16.97 -34.66
N SER A 439 -4.17 16.68 -33.41
CA SER A 439 -4.49 15.43 -32.73
C SER A 439 -4.94 15.77 -31.32
N GLU A 440 -6.18 15.47 -30.95
CA GLU A 440 -6.74 15.62 -29.59
C GLU A 440 -6.12 14.60 -28.61
N CYS A 441 -4.84 14.29 -28.78
CA CYS A 441 -4.06 13.40 -27.95
C CYS A 441 -3.50 14.23 -26.81
N PHE A 442 -4.27 14.29 -25.73
CA PHE A 442 -3.85 14.94 -24.50
C PHE A 442 -2.74 14.14 -23.83
N GLU A 443 -1.64 14.82 -23.50
CA GLU A 443 -0.48 14.27 -22.81
C GLU A 443 -0.46 14.74 -21.36
N LEU A 444 -0.01 13.90 -20.43
CA LEU A 444 0.02 14.22 -18.99
C LEU A 444 1.07 15.28 -18.65
N LEU A 445 0.80 16.58 -18.72
CA LEU A 445 1.79 17.64 -18.48
C LEU A 445 2.39 17.64 -17.06
N HIS A 446 1.55 17.44 -16.05
CA HIS A 446 1.94 17.49 -14.64
C HIS A 446 0.97 16.70 -13.77
N SER A 447 1.47 16.09 -12.70
CA SER A 447 0.67 15.46 -11.67
C SER A 447 1.33 15.58 -10.30
N ASP A 448 0.51 15.61 -9.25
CA ASP A 448 0.96 15.44 -7.86
C ASP A 448 0.87 13.98 -7.37
N MET A 449 0.56 13.05 -8.29
CA MET A 449 0.53 11.61 -8.07
C MET A 449 1.94 11.03 -8.06
N LEU A 450 2.25 10.21 -7.05
CA LEU A 450 3.57 9.58 -6.93
C LEU A 450 3.78 8.55 -8.06
N GLY A 451 4.92 8.64 -8.73
CA GLY A 451 5.28 7.77 -9.85
C GLY A 451 4.84 8.29 -11.22
N GLU A 452 4.13 9.42 -11.26
CA GLU A 452 3.72 10.09 -12.49
C GLU A 452 4.63 11.28 -12.81
N ARG A 453 4.41 11.92 -13.98
CA ARG A 453 5.21 13.08 -14.40
C ARG A 453 5.00 14.28 -13.47
N GLN A 454 6.01 14.58 -12.65
CA GLN A 454 6.08 15.80 -11.83
C GLN A 454 6.92 16.85 -12.57
N ASN A 455 6.27 17.85 -13.14
CA ASN A 455 6.92 18.89 -13.93
C ASN A 455 6.71 20.25 -13.27
N GLU A 456 7.72 20.85 -12.64
CA GLU A 456 7.59 22.16 -11.98
C GLU A 456 7.40 23.32 -12.97
N ASP A 457 7.77 23.14 -14.24
CA ASP A 457 7.66 24.16 -15.30
C ASP A 457 6.39 24.02 -16.14
N TRP A 458 5.43 23.23 -15.66
CA TRP A 458 4.19 22.94 -16.36
C TRP A 458 3.44 24.20 -16.81
N LEU A 459 3.37 25.22 -15.97
CA LEU A 459 2.65 26.47 -16.28
C LEU A 459 3.31 27.24 -17.44
N SER A 460 4.64 27.26 -17.50
CA SER A 460 5.37 27.89 -18.60
C SER A 460 5.19 27.12 -19.92
N GLN A 461 5.17 25.79 -19.85
CA GLN A 461 4.98 24.94 -21.04
C GLN A 461 3.56 25.10 -21.59
N LEU A 462 2.57 25.18 -20.70
CA LEU A 462 1.16 25.36 -21.04
C LEU A 462 0.89 26.68 -21.79
N LYS A 463 1.69 27.72 -21.58
CA LYS A 463 1.57 29.04 -22.26
C LYS A 463 2.14 29.11 -23.67
N SER A 464 3.00 28.19 -24.08
CA SER A 464 3.98 28.42 -25.15
C SER A 464 3.44 28.48 -26.59
N ARG A 465 2.12 28.66 -26.77
CA ARG A 465 1.47 28.80 -28.08
C ARG A 465 1.78 30.14 -28.77
N GLU A 466 1.89 31.26 -28.02
CA GLU A 466 2.11 32.59 -28.64
C GLU A 466 2.62 33.72 -27.71
N ASN A 467 3.13 33.44 -26.51
CA ASN A 467 3.49 34.50 -25.57
C ASN A 467 5.01 34.77 -25.50
N ARG A 468 5.57 35.38 -26.54
CA ARG A 468 6.88 36.05 -26.44
C ARG A 468 6.66 37.40 -25.75
N LEU A 469 7.24 37.56 -24.57
CA LEU A 469 7.42 38.84 -23.85
C LEU A 469 6.25 39.33 -23.00
N ARG A 470 5.92 38.60 -21.94
CA ARG A 470 5.66 39.23 -20.64
C ARG A 470 6.41 38.45 -19.58
N VAL A 471 7.28 39.12 -18.84
CA VAL A 471 7.71 38.62 -17.53
C VAL A 471 6.43 38.63 -16.71
N SER A 472 5.74 37.49 -16.63
CA SER A 472 4.56 37.39 -15.77
C SER A 472 5.03 37.46 -14.32
N GLU A 473 4.19 38.01 -13.44
CA GLU A 473 4.41 38.00 -11.98
C GLU A 473 4.78 36.60 -11.46
N SER A 474 4.42 35.53 -12.19
CA SER A 474 4.85 34.15 -11.96
C SER A 474 6.36 33.92 -11.97
N MET A 475 7.15 34.63 -12.79
CA MET A 475 8.62 34.52 -12.79
C MET A 475 9.24 35.28 -11.63
N GLU A 476 8.63 36.39 -11.19
CA GLU A 476 9.07 37.17 -10.03
C GLU A 476 8.71 36.46 -8.70
N ASN A 477 7.53 35.83 -8.61
CA ASN A 477 7.08 35.08 -7.43
C ASN A 477 7.80 33.74 -7.27
N ARG A 478 8.24 33.08 -8.34
CA ARG A 478 9.05 31.85 -8.25
C ARG A 478 10.41 32.05 -7.58
N LEU A 479 10.94 33.27 -7.58
CA LEU A 479 12.17 33.65 -6.87
C LEU A 479 11.89 34.14 -5.43
N ASN A 480 10.61 34.24 -5.05
CA ASN A 480 10.19 34.67 -3.73
C ASN A 480 10.03 33.45 -2.79
N PRO A 481 10.88 33.28 -1.76
CA PRO A 481 10.79 32.15 -0.84
C PRO A 481 9.54 32.18 0.07
N ARG A 482 8.70 33.22 -0.03
CA ARG A 482 7.51 33.41 0.81
C ARG A 482 6.18 33.22 0.09
N ASP A 483 6.11 33.36 -1.24
CA ASP A 483 4.89 33.21 -2.03
C ASP A 483 5.25 32.78 -3.45
N ALA A 484 5.16 31.48 -3.72
CA ALA A 484 5.45 30.88 -5.03
C ALA A 484 4.22 30.84 -5.94
N PHE A 485 3.05 31.32 -5.48
CA PHE A 485 1.80 31.26 -6.24
C PHE A 485 1.82 32.30 -7.36
N SER A 486 1.69 31.84 -8.60
CA SER A 486 1.62 32.67 -9.80
C SER A 486 0.33 33.49 -9.90
N ARG A 487 -0.73 33.08 -9.18
CA ARG A 487 -2.09 33.66 -9.25
C ARG A 487 -2.74 33.55 -10.63
N GLU A 488 -2.21 32.68 -11.48
CA GLU A 488 -2.77 32.43 -12.80
C GLU A 488 -3.88 31.38 -12.75
N GLU A 489 -4.87 31.52 -13.63
CA GLU A 489 -6.05 30.65 -13.64
C GLU A 489 -5.71 29.15 -13.70
N PRO A 490 -4.79 28.66 -14.55
CA PRO A 490 -4.49 27.23 -14.57
C PRO A 490 -3.92 26.71 -13.25
N GLU A 491 -3.16 27.53 -12.52
CA GLU A 491 -2.61 27.16 -11.22
C GLU A 491 -3.68 27.18 -10.13
N ASP A 492 -4.56 28.19 -10.12
CA ASP A 492 -5.73 28.20 -9.22
C ASP A 492 -6.62 26.99 -9.48
N LEU A 493 -6.94 26.68 -10.74
CA LEU A 493 -7.77 25.53 -11.10
C LEU A 493 -7.10 24.18 -10.81
N PHE A 494 -5.77 24.13 -10.87
CA PHE A 494 -5.04 22.93 -10.45
C PHE A 494 -5.13 22.75 -8.94
N TYR A 495 -4.90 23.80 -8.15
CA TYR A 495 -4.93 23.65 -6.69
C TYR A 495 -6.35 23.61 -6.11
N ASN A 496 -7.31 24.26 -6.77
CA ASN A 496 -8.70 24.41 -6.39
C ASN A 496 -9.62 24.07 -7.58
N PRO A 497 -9.65 22.80 -8.03
CA PRO A 497 -10.51 22.39 -9.12
C PRO A 497 -11.98 22.61 -8.73
N ARG A 498 -12.67 23.48 -9.48
CA ARG A 498 -14.05 23.92 -9.22
C ARG A 498 -14.97 23.61 -10.39
#